data_AF-A0A3S0ELW5-F1
#
_entry.id   AF-A0A3S0ELW5-F1
#
_cell.length_a   1.000
_cell.length_b   1.000
_cell.length_c   1.000
_cell.angle_alpha   90.00
_cell.angle_beta   90.00
_cell.angle_gamma   90.00
#
_symmetry.space_group_name_H-M   'P 1'
#
loop_
_entity.id
_entity.type
_entity.pdbx_description
1 polymer ?
#
loop_
_entity_poly.entity_id
_entity_poly.type
_entity_poly.pdbx_seq_one_letter_code
_entity_poly.pdbx_strand_id
1 'polypeptide(L)'
;MTQSTANLTLTPNSLQTYSSIISNNLAVSSPIGYLLINSGDEEATNLAFNLAGTNPTLFQVIGGTCITGGTLSNLSGSNACTISTQFGPAPNGSAGNKSALFNVGYTPYSGATTISTADVIFTGTVTAAPSATFINSISANNFMGGTGTSASPYTGNTSTSYTLSINYVNTSTTTSASGFTTNNSTLPINGWTLTNHGCENVTMSANGGNCTDTYTLNSTVAGSHELNLNNSTASWVDSSGTYLDQVITGVGIIYTELSTPIPPASLSGVMSSDTFTTGSGTSGSKFSVTEGTTPAPTITYTISNNSTGAANNFYVDWVQPNGWTMTTNNCGTSGNPVTIAGTAGSCNIIFELDTSAAAEYDLDLSSLTMYWTNSGSATQQSQVLSGTIYAQVVATPATKMIFVSTSGSAGGFGAFTNADTICQSDATSGSKTNIAGATWKALLQGNNATTIGTTYVTTMNETIATATTTNLIASGTTNNTLTHAINRDRDGTQVSQLIWTGGSAANTTSSTTKNCSAWSSSLSTRTGGYGSSSDTTIWWNYVSFGTTYNQPCDQLQSLYCVQQ
;
A
#
# COMPACT_ATOMS: atom_id res chain seq x y z
N MET A 1 7.28 -112.94 38.64
CA MET A 1 7.16 -112.54 37.22
C MET A 1 7.38 -111.04 37.16
N THR A 2 8.38 -110.57 36.42
CA THR A 2 8.52 -109.16 36.07
C THR A 2 7.55 -108.87 34.94
N GLN A 3 6.70 -107.87 35.13
CA GLN A 3 5.74 -107.43 34.12
C GLN A 3 6.49 -106.65 33.03
N SER A 4 6.20 -106.94 31.76
CA SER A 4 6.68 -106.19 30.60
C SER A 4 6.11 -104.77 30.64
N THR A 5 6.93 -103.75 30.39
CA THR A 5 6.51 -102.34 30.48
C THR A 5 7.18 -101.48 29.40
N ALA A 6 6.49 -100.45 28.92
CA ALA A 6 7.10 -99.37 28.15
C ALA A 6 8.08 -98.57 29.03
N ASN A 7 9.12 -98.02 28.42
CA ASN A 7 10.12 -97.20 29.12
C ASN A 7 10.50 -96.01 28.25
N LEU A 8 9.90 -94.86 28.55
CA LEU A 8 10.13 -93.65 27.76
C LEU A 8 11.32 -92.83 28.28
N THR A 9 12.18 -92.41 27.36
CA THR A 9 13.27 -91.47 27.63
C THR A 9 13.18 -90.28 26.68
N LEU A 10 13.28 -89.08 27.25
CA LEU A 10 13.33 -87.83 26.49
C LEU A 10 14.79 -87.42 26.26
N THR A 11 15.15 -86.99 25.06
CA THR A 11 16.50 -86.48 24.75
C THR A 11 16.39 -85.13 24.03
N PRO A 12 16.97 -84.04 24.54
CA PRO A 12 17.77 -83.96 25.76
C PRO A 12 16.94 -84.12 27.05
N ASN A 13 17.54 -84.69 28.10
CA ASN A 13 16.96 -84.87 29.44
C ASN A 13 17.55 -83.94 30.51
N SER A 14 18.34 -82.95 30.10
CA SER A 14 19.00 -81.98 30.97
C SER A 14 18.40 -80.58 30.80
N LEU A 15 18.75 -79.64 31.69
CA LEU A 15 18.35 -78.23 31.64
C LEU A 15 18.41 -77.65 30.23
N GLN A 16 17.29 -77.10 29.76
CA GLN A 16 17.18 -76.43 28.45
C GLN A 16 16.97 -74.94 28.64
N THR A 17 17.83 -74.13 28.01
CA THR A 17 17.76 -72.67 28.06
C THR A 17 17.32 -72.12 26.69
N TYR A 18 16.19 -71.42 26.67
CA TYR A 18 15.68 -70.73 25.49
C TYR A 18 16.35 -69.37 25.32
N SER A 19 16.41 -68.89 24.07
CA SER A 19 16.86 -67.53 23.76
C SER A 19 15.98 -66.50 24.47
N SER A 20 16.58 -65.39 24.89
CA SER A 20 15.84 -64.30 25.52
C SER A 20 14.79 -63.71 24.57
N ILE A 21 13.69 -63.24 25.15
CA ILE A 21 12.60 -62.54 24.45
C ILE A 21 12.32 -61.22 25.15
N ILE A 22 11.74 -60.26 24.44
CA ILE A 22 11.32 -58.97 25.01
C ILE A 22 9.88 -59.07 25.56
N SER A 23 9.58 -58.34 26.64
CA SER A 23 8.24 -58.27 27.23
C SER A 23 7.29 -57.40 26.38
N ASN A 24 6.81 -57.93 25.26
CA ASN A 24 5.99 -57.17 24.30
C ASN A 24 4.72 -57.90 23.80
N ASN A 25 4.28 -58.96 24.50
CA ASN A 25 3.16 -59.84 24.11
C ASN A 25 3.31 -60.59 22.76
N LEU A 26 4.41 -60.41 22.03
CA LEU A 26 4.57 -60.96 20.66
C LEU A 26 5.83 -61.80 20.49
N ALA A 27 6.90 -61.49 21.21
CA ALA A 27 8.19 -62.14 21.05
C ALA A 27 8.16 -63.58 21.56
N VAL A 28 8.58 -64.50 20.71
CA VAL A 28 8.76 -65.93 21.01
C VAL A 28 10.20 -66.34 20.73
N SER A 29 10.70 -67.33 21.45
CA SER A 29 12.04 -67.86 21.25
C SER A 29 12.13 -68.72 19.98
N SER A 30 13.35 -69.06 19.59
CA SER A 30 13.55 -70.22 18.71
C SER A 30 13.02 -71.49 19.40
N PRO A 31 12.37 -72.42 18.68
CA PRO A 31 11.94 -73.69 19.24
C PRO A 31 13.12 -74.58 19.64
N ILE A 32 12.93 -75.43 20.65
CA ILE A 32 13.85 -76.51 21.01
C ILE A 32 13.16 -77.85 20.70
N GLY A 33 13.87 -78.76 20.04
CA GLY A 33 13.39 -80.10 19.69
C GLY A 33 13.85 -81.17 20.67
N TYR A 34 12.97 -82.12 20.95
CA TYR A 34 13.22 -83.31 21.78
C TYR A 34 12.88 -84.56 20.98
N LEU A 35 13.62 -85.62 21.25
CA LEU A 35 13.37 -86.97 20.78
C LEU A 35 12.89 -87.81 21.96
N LEU A 36 11.67 -88.33 21.86
CA LEU A 36 11.09 -89.27 22.82
C LEU A 36 11.26 -90.69 22.27
N ILE A 37 11.90 -91.56 23.04
CA ILE A 37 12.18 -92.95 22.63
C ILE A 37 11.56 -93.91 23.64
N ASN A 38 10.85 -94.93 23.15
CA ASN A 38 10.44 -96.09 23.93
C ASN A 38 11.49 -97.20 23.80
N SER A 39 12.16 -97.53 24.91
CA SER A 39 13.13 -98.63 25.00
C SER A 39 12.57 -99.84 25.74
N GLY A 40 11.31 -99.78 26.15
CA GLY A 40 10.62 -100.88 26.83
C GLY A 40 10.03 -101.90 25.87
N ASP A 41 9.54 -102.98 26.45
CA ASP A 41 9.03 -104.13 25.71
C ASP A 41 7.52 -104.00 25.36
N GLU A 42 6.84 -102.95 25.83
CA GLU A 42 5.42 -102.64 25.53
C GLU A 42 5.24 -101.28 24.84
N GLU A 43 4.10 -101.10 24.16
CA GLU A 43 3.66 -99.80 23.64
C GLU A 43 3.24 -98.85 24.78
N ALA A 44 3.76 -97.62 24.76
CA ALA A 44 3.29 -96.56 25.64
C ALA A 44 2.01 -95.93 25.07
N THR A 45 0.98 -95.75 25.90
CA THR A 45 -0.30 -95.15 25.48
C THR A 45 -0.66 -93.92 26.31
N ASN A 46 -1.60 -93.10 25.84
CA ASN A 46 -2.06 -91.87 26.50
C ASN A 46 -0.92 -90.87 26.78
N LEU A 47 -0.10 -90.57 25.77
CA LEU A 47 0.99 -89.60 25.92
C LEU A 47 0.45 -88.23 26.38
N ALA A 48 0.96 -87.70 27.49
CA ALA A 48 0.56 -86.42 28.05
C ALA A 48 1.77 -85.49 28.16
N PHE A 49 1.72 -84.32 27.53
CA PHE A 49 2.80 -83.34 27.59
C PHE A 49 2.55 -82.39 28.74
N ASN A 50 3.32 -82.54 29.82
CA ASN A 50 3.06 -81.83 31.06
C ASN A 50 4.05 -80.68 31.21
N LEU A 51 3.52 -79.47 31.36
CA LEU A 51 4.27 -78.28 31.73
C LEU A 51 3.83 -77.85 33.13
N ALA A 52 4.79 -77.80 34.05
CA ALA A 52 4.56 -77.48 35.46
C ALA A 52 5.60 -76.49 36.01
N GLY A 53 5.54 -76.18 37.29
CA GLY A 53 6.48 -75.29 37.97
C GLY A 53 6.01 -73.82 38.03
N THR A 54 6.96 -72.89 38.04
CA THR A 54 6.71 -71.47 38.37
C THR A 54 6.07 -70.67 37.24
N ASN A 55 6.47 -70.90 35.99
CA ASN A 55 5.99 -70.16 34.82
C ASN A 55 5.55 -71.06 33.65
N PRO A 56 4.75 -72.12 33.88
CA PRO A 56 4.43 -73.11 32.86
C PRO A 56 3.69 -72.51 31.65
N THR A 57 2.92 -71.45 31.85
CA THR A 57 2.14 -70.79 30.79
C THR A 57 2.98 -70.02 29.78
N LEU A 58 4.27 -69.78 30.05
CA LEU A 58 5.20 -69.15 29.12
C LEU A 58 5.93 -70.16 28.23
N PHE A 59 5.72 -71.44 28.46
CA PHE A 59 6.27 -72.51 27.64
C PHE A 59 5.12 -73.25 26.98
N GLN A 60 5.35 -73.71 25.76
CA GLN A 60 4.33 -74.40 24.99
C GLN A 60 4.94 -75.50 24.14
N VAL A 61 4.19 -76.58 23.94
CA VAL A 61 4.49 -77.57 22.90
C VAL A 61 3.86 -77.06 21.61
N ILE A 62 4.70 -76.77 20.61
CA ILE A 62 4.28 -76.14 19.35
C ILE A 62 4.18 -77.14 18.18
N GLY A 63 4.63 -78.38 18.37
CA GLY A 63 4.60 -79.39 17.33
C GLY A 63 5.48 -80.60 17.64
N GLY A 64 5.75 -81.39 16.60
CA GLY A 64 6.45 -82.67 16.67
C GLY A 64 5.67 -83.80 16.01
N THR A 65 6.25 -84.99 15.97
CA THR A 65 5.56 -86.20 15.51
C THR A 65 4.85 -86.96 16.65
N CYS A 66 5.20 -86.70 17.92
CA CYS A 66 4.44 -87.20 19.05
C CYS A 66 3.13 -86.42 19.22
N ILE A 67 2.03 -87.10 19.53
CA ILE A 67 0.70 -86.49 19.69
C ILE A 67 0.19 -86.72 21.11
N THR A 68 -0.37 -85.69 21.73
CA THR A 68 -1.04 -85.81 23.04
C THR A 68 -2.26 -86.73 22.94
N GLY A 69 -2.38 -87.67 23.88
CA GLY A 69 -3.35 -88.77 23.85
C GLY A 69 -2.94 -89.93 22.93
N GLY A 70 -1.84 -89.80 22.18
CA GLY A 70 -1.36 -90.81 21.23
C GLY A 70 -0.62 -91.98 21.89
N THR A 71 0.00 -92.80 21.05
CA THR A 71 0.79 -93.97 21.44
C THR A 71 2.23 -93.90 20.90
N LEU A 72 3.15 -94.64 21.51
CA LEU A 72 4.53 -94.80 21.03
C LEU A 72 4.94 -96.27 21.08
N SER A 73 5.13 -96.86 19.90
CA SER A 73 5.42 -98.29 19.71
C SER A 73 6.72 -98.72 20.40
N ASN A 74 6.86 -100.02 20.65
CA ASN A 74 8.10 -100.70 21.04
C ASN A 74 8.88 -101.25 19.84
N LEU A 75 8.33 -101.18 18.61
CA LEU A 75 8.96 -101.72 17.41
C LEU A 75 10.10 -100.82 16.91
N SER A 76 11.25 -101.43 16.66
CA SER A 76 12.42 -100.74 16.08
C SER A 76 12.05 -100.04 14.77
N GLY A 77 12.38 -98.74 14.66
CA GLY A 77 12.01 -97.89 13.52
C GLY A 77 10.69 -97.14 13.68
N SER A 78 9.90 -97.42 14.72
CA SER A 78 8.70 -96.65 15.08
C SER A 78 8.57 -96.37 16.58
N ASN A 79 9.64 -96.68 17.33
CA ASN A 79 9.73 -96.48 18.77
C ASN A 79 10.24 -95.10 19.18
N ALA A 80 10.29 -94.14 18.26
CA ALA A 80 10.72 -92.79 18.53
C ALA A 80 9.83 -91.75 17.83
N CYS A 81 9.61 -90.62 18.48
CA CYS A 81 8.91 -89.48 17.92
C CYS A 81 9.50 -88.16 18.43
N THR A 82 9.22 -87.05 17.75
CA THR A 82 9.76 -85.73 18.11
C THR A 82 8.72 -84.87 18.82
N ILE A 83 9.20 -83.96 19.67
CA ILE A 83 8.42 -82.92 20.33
C ILE A 83 9.16 -81.60 20.12
N SER A 84 8.46 -80.52 19.81
CA SER A 84 9.05 -79.19 19.72
C SER A 84 8.35 -78.27 20.70
N THR A 85 9.15 -77.53 21.48
CA THR A 85 8.64 -76.58 22.47
C THR A 85 9.21 -75.19 22.22
N GLN A 86 8.52 -74.18 22.73
CA GLN A 86 8.88 -72.77 22.57
C GLN A 86 8.63 -71.99 23.85
N PHE A 87 9.41 -70.92 24.06
CA PHE A 87 9.24 -69.96 25.12
C PHE A 87 8.58 -68.66 24.59
N GLY A 88 7.62 -68.12 25.33
CA GLY A 88 6.82 -66.94 24.98
C GLY A 88 5.47 -67.29 24.31
N PRO A 89 4.65 -66.25 24.01
CA PRO A 89 4.93 -64.83 24.24
C PRO A 89 4.83 -64.43 25.71
N ALA A 90 5.62 -63.43 26.11
CA ALA A 90 5.67 -62.92 27.48
C ALA A 90 4.83 -61.64 27.64
N PRO A 91 4.00 -61.52 28.70
CA PRO A 91 3.25 -60.31 28.99
C PRO A 91 4.11 -59.06 29.13
N ASN A 92 3.54 -57.90 28.81
CA ASN A 92 4.16 -56.61 29.12
C ASN A 92 4.52 -56.51 30.62
N GLY A 93 5.68 -55.92 30.93
CA GLY A 93 6.16 -55.79 32.31
C GLY A 93 6.62 -57.11 32.97
N SER A 94 6.64 -58.25 32.25
CA SER A 94 7.00 -59.55 32.85
C SER A 94 8.51 -59.86 32.83
N ALA A 95 9.37 -58.84 32.84
CA ALA A 95 10.83 -59.02 32.76
C ALA A 95 11.38 -59.95 33.88
N GLY A 96 12.54 -60.54 33.63
CA GLY A 96 13.24 -61.44 34.53
C GLY A 96 13.31 -62.89 34.04
N ASN A 97 13.96 -63.72 34.83
CA ASN A 97 14.14 -65.14 34.55
C ASN A 97 12.83 -65.91 34.78
N LYS A 98 12.54 -66.84 33.87
CA LYS A 98 11.36 -67.70 33.89
C LYS A 98 11.80 -69.16 33.88
N SER A 99 11.06 -69.99 34.58
CA SER A 99 11.32 -71.43 34.59
C SER A 99 10.05 -72.27 34.60
N ALA A 100 10.16 -73.46 34.04
CA ALA A 100 9.12 -74.49 34.08
C ALA A 100 9.79 -75.88 34.12
N LEU A 101 8.97 -76.90 34.37
CA LEU A 101 9.35 -78.31 34.26
C LEU A 101 8.56 -78.93 33.12
N PHE A 102 9.21 -79.77 32.33
CA PHE A 102 8.60 -80.52 31.24
C PHE A 102 8.84 -82.02 31.42
N ASN A 103 7.77 -82.80 31.34
CA ASN A 103 7.86 -84.26 31.24
C ASN A 103 6.75 -84.81 30.34
N VAL A 104 6.94 -86.06 29.90
CA VAL A 104 5.92 -86.80 29.14
C VAL A 104 5.33 -87.86 30.04
N GLY A 105 4.06 -87.70 30.40
CA GLY A 105 3.25 -88.72 31.06
C GLY A 105 2.82 -89.79 30.06
N TYR A 106 2.73 -91.06 30.48
CA TYR A 106 2.28 -92.17 29.65
C TYR A 106 1.78 -93.34 30.51
N THR A 107 0.97 -94.21 29.90
CA THR A 107 0.51 -95.47 30.50
C THR A 107 1.41 -96.60 29.99
N PRO A 108 2.21 -97.26 30.86
CA PRO A 108 3.30 -98.14 30.43
C PRO A 108 2.86 -99.53 29.93
N TYR A 109 1.63 -99.94 30.25
CA TYR A 109 0.97 -101.16 29.76
C TYR A 109 -0.53 -101.06 30.08
N SER A 110 -1.36 -101.89 29.45
CA SER A 110 -2.81 -101.86 29.65
C SER A 110 -3.21 -102.06 31.13
N GLY A 111 -3.99 -101.13 31.67
CA GLY A 111 -4.46 -101.16 33.07
C GLY A 111 -3.46 -100.59 34.10
N ALA A 112 -2.29 -100.13 33.67
CA ALA A 112 -1.33 -99.46 34.54
C ALA A 112 -1.77 -98.05 34.96
N THR A 113 -1.24 -97.56 36.07
CA THR A 113 -1.28 -96.13 36.40
C THR A 113 -0.31 -95.34 35.52
N THR A 114 -0.67 -94.11 35.17
CA THR A 114 0.20 -93.20 34.42
C THR A 114 1.49 -92.91 35.19
N ILE A 115 2.62 -92.97 34.49
CA ILE A 115 3.95 -92.56 34.98
C ILE A 115 4.51 -91.49 34.04
N SER A 116 5.58 -90.80 34.44
CA SER A 116 6.22 -89.76 33.62
C SER A 116 7.70 -90.07 33.36
N THR A 117 8.21 -89.52 32.27
CA THR A 117 9.66 -89.36 32.08
C THR A 117 10.26 -88.49 33.20
N ALA A 118 11.59 -88.50 33.33
CA ALA A 118 12.27 -87.52 34.17
C ALA A 118 11.94 -86.09 33.76
N ASP A 119 11.91 -85.18 34.74
CA ASP A 119 11.68 -83.76 34.52
C ASP A 119 12.85 -83.11 33.79
N VAL A 120 12.54 -82.37 32.74
CA VAL A 120 13.46 -81.45 32.08
C VAL A 120 13.14 -80.04 32.55
N ILE A 121 14.16 -79.36 33.09
CA ILE A 121 14.02 -77.96 33.52
C ILE A 121 14.09 -77.08 32.27
N PHE A 122 13.10 -76.23 32.08
CA PHE A 122 13.09 -75.17 31.09
C PHE A 122 13.44 -73.85 31.75
N THR A 123 14.33 -73.08 31.13
CA THR A 123 14.65 -71.71 31.54
C THR A 123 14.62 -70.76 30.35
N GLY A 124 14.16 -69.54 30.57
CA GLY A 124 14.23 -68.46 29.60
C GLY A 124 14.32 -67.13 30.31
N THR A 125 14.84 -66.10 29.64
CA THR A 125 14.91 -64.75 30.19
C THR A 125 14.02 -63.83 29.39
N VAL A 126 13.12 -63.12 30.06
CA VAL A 126 12.37 -62.01 29.48
C VAL A 126 13.13 -60.73 29.78
N THR A 127 13.61 -60.03 28.76
CA THR A 127 14.18 -58.69 28.91
C THR A 127 13.06 -57.66 28.90
N ALA A 128 13.25 -56.56 29.64
CA ALA A 128 12.32 -55.44 29.57
C ALA A 128 12.29 -54.88 28.14
N ALA A 129 11.10 -54.62 27.61
CA ALA A 129 10.97 -53.87 26.36
C ALA A 129 11.54 -52.45 26.53
N PRO A 130 12.17 -51.86 25.51
CA PRO A 130 12.50 -50.44 25.54
C PRO A 130 11.21 -49.61 25.48
N SER A 131 11.18 -48.51 26.24
CA SER A 131 10.09 -47.54 26.18
C SER A 131 10.07 -46.81 24.84
N ALA A 132 8.90 -46.30 24.46
CA ALA A 132 8.78 -45.41 23.32
C ALA A 132 9.64 -44.15 23.52
N THR A 133 10.26 -43.68 22.43
CA THR A 133 11.10 -42.49 22.40
C THR A 133 10.46 -41.45 21.48
N PHE A 134 10.59 -40.17 21.83
CA PHE A 134 9.94 -39.09 21.10
C PHE A 134 10.93 -38.02 20.70
N ILE A 135 10.75 -37.48 19.50
CA ILE A 135 11.37 -36.21 19.08
C ILE A 135 10.27 -35.19 18.82
N ASN A 136 10.66 -33.92 18.78
CA ASN A 136 9.76 -32.83 18.40
C ASN A 136 10.36 -31.99 17.28
N SER A 137 9.49 -31.29 16.58
CA SER A 137 9.84 -30.27 15.60
C SER A 137 8.84 -29.11 15.70
N ILE A 138 9.33 -27.89 15.52
CA ILE A 138 8.51 -26.69 15.57
C ILE A 138 8.35 -26.15 14.15
N SER A 139 7.12 -25.81 13.79
CA SER A 139 6.80 -25.07 12.56
C SER A 139 6.07 -23.78 12.90
N ALA A 140 6.41 -22.70 12.21
CA ALA A 140 5.87 -21.37 12.44
C ALA A 140 5.15 -20.88 11.19
N ASN A 141 3.94 -20.32 11.34
CA ASN A 141 3.16 -19.80 10.23
C ASN A 141 2.82 -18.32 10.44
N ASN A 142 2.69 -17.61 9.32
CA ASN A 142 2.30 -16.20 9.19
C ASN A 142 3.29 -15.16 9.72
N PHE A 143 4.40 -15.58 10.34
CA PHE A 143 5.45 -14.66 10.75
C PHE A 143 6.14 -14.00 9.55
N MET A 144 6.60 -12.77 9.75
CA MET A 144 7.27 -11.98 8.71
C MET A 144 8.75 -12.39 8.53
N GLY A 145 9.35 -13.01 9.55
CA GLY A 145 10.73 -13.50 9.52
C GLY A 145 11.16 -14.08 10.86
N GLY A 146 12.46 -14.40 10.95
CA GLY A 146 13.10 -14.95 12.15
C GLY A 146 13.09 -16.48 12.22
N THR A 147 13.80 -17.03 13.21
CA THR A 147 13.89 -18.48 13.46
C THR A 147 13.36 -18.89 14.84
N GLY A 148 12.83 -17.93 15.61
CA GLY A 148 12.32 -18.17 16.97
C GLY A 148 13.41 -18.34 18.03
N THR A 149 14.67 -18.06 17.71
CA THR A 149 15.80 -18.13 18.65
C THR A 149 16.02 -16.76 19.32
N SER A 150 16.70 -16.72 20.48
CA SER A 150 16.98 -15.44 21.15
C SER A 150 17.75 -14.44 20.26
N ALA A 151 18.65 -14.94 19.41
CA ALA A 151 19.40 -14.12 18.45
C ALA A 151 18.59 -13.75 17.19
N SER A 152 17.51 -14.47 16.90
CA SER A 152 16.63 -14.22 15.75
C SER A 152 15.18 -14.59 16.10
N PRO A 153 14.49 -13.75 16.90
CA PRO A 153 13.10 -13.97 17.27
C PRO A 153 12.20 -14.00 16.03
N TYR A 154 11.07 -14.72 16.07
CA TYR A 154 10.06 -14.56 15.03
C TYR A 154 9.47 -13.16 15.08
N THR A 155 9.32 -12.50 13.93
CA THR A 155 8.83 -11.12 13.86
C THR A 155 7.42 -11.03 13.28
N GLY A 156 6.64 -10.08 13.80
CA GLY A 156 5.28 -9.84 13.35
C GLY A 156 4.75 -8.45 13.71
N ASN A 157 3.48 -8.23 13.40
CA ASN A 157 2.71 -7.05 13.72
C ASN A 157 1.69 -7.37 14.82
N THR A 158 1.43 -6.40 15.69
CA THR A 158 0.34 -6.49 16.67
C THR A 158 -1.02 -6.71 15.98
N SER A 159 -1.96 -7.32 16.69
CA SER A 159 -3.33 -7.61 16.23
C SER A 159 -3.41 -8.51 14.99
N THR A 160 -2.36 -9.28 14.72
CA THR A 160 -2.31 -10.32 13.68
C THR A 160 -2.16 -11.68 14.36
N SER A 161 -2.81 -12.71 13.82
CA SER A 161 -2.78 -14.07 14.38
C SER A 161 -1.61 -14.87 13.80
N TYR A 162 -0.69 -15.28 14.67
CA TYR A 162 0.44 -16.15 14.35
C TYR A 162 0.26 -17.52 15.00
N THR A 163 0.77 -18.59 14.37
CA THR A 163 0.67 -19.94 14.94
C THR A 163 2.01 -20.64 14.98
N LEU A 164 2.26 -21.37 16.07
CA LEU A 164 3.34 -22.34 16.22
C LEU A 164 2.73 -23.72 16.37
N SER A 165 3.16 -24.68 15.54
CA SER A 165 2.78 -26.08 15.67
C SER A 165 3.97 -26.91 16.13
N ILE A 166 3.82 -27.57 17.27
CA ILE A 166 4.80 -28.51 17.82
C ILE A 166 4.34 -29.91 17.45
N ASN A 167 5.06 -30.54 16.53
CA ASN A 167 4.81 -31.91 16.12
C ASN A 167 5.71 -32.84 16.92
N TYR A 168 5.11 -33.80 17.62
CA TYR A 168 5.79 -34.86 18.35
C TYR A 168 5.73 -36.15 17.54
N VAL A 169 6.84 -36.90 17.48
CA VAL A 169 6.94 -38.13 16.68
C VAL A 169 7.52 -39.24 17.52
N ASN A 170 6.86 -40.39 17.57
CA ASN A 170 7.39 -41.62 18.15
C ASN A 170 8.45 -42.21 17.21
N THR A 171 9.70 -42.15 17.65
CA THR A 171 10.88 -42.62 16.91
C THR A 171 11.26 -44.05 17.23
N SER A 172 10.62 -44.68 18.21
CA SER A 172 10.92 -46.07 18.54
C SER A 172 10.48 -46.98 17.38
N THR A 173 11.33 -47.94 17.03
CA THR A 173 11.10 -48.79 15.86
C THR A 173 10.08 -49.89 16.10
N THR A 174 9.89 -50.30 17.36
CA THR A 174 9.08 -51.47 17.74
C THR A 174 8.05 -51.20 18.83
N THR A 175 8.07 -50.04 19.49
CA THR A 175 7.24 -49.76 20.67
C THR A 175 6.17 -48.71 20.35
N SER A 176 4.90 -49.10 20.30
CA SER A 176 3.81 -48.11 20.21
C SER A 176 3.51 -47.55 21.59
N ALA A 177 3.15 -46.28 21.66
CA ALA A 177 2.69 -45.63 22.87
C ALA A 177 1.19 -45.34 22.77
N SER A 178 0.48 -45.55 23.87
CA SER A 178 -0.95 -45.30 24.01
C SER A 178 -1.20 -44.24 25.07
N GLY A 179 -2.26 -43.44 24.88
CA GLY A 179 -2.59 -42.35 25.79
C GLY A 179 -1.51 -41.26 25.89
N PHE A 180 -0.71 -41.09 24.83
CA PHE A 180 0.30 -40.04 24.79
C PHE A 180 -0.39 -38.68 25.01
N THR A 181 0.01 -37.99 26.07
CA THR A 181 -0.57 -36.72 26.50
C THR A 181 0.55 -35.74 26.84
N THR A 182 0.63 -34.62 26.14
CA THR A 182 1.52 -33.50 26.51
C THR A 182 0.85 -32.65 27.58
N ASN A 183 1.61 -32.13 28.54
CA ASN A 183 1.10 -31.24 29.57
C ASN A 183 1.83 -29.90 29.53
N ASN A 184 1.05 -28.85 29.26
CA ASN A 184 1.53 -27.47 29.07
C ASN A 184 0.78 -26.47 29.98
N SER A 185 -0.03 -26.98 30.92
CA SER A 185 -1.05 -26.21 31.67
C SER A 185 -0.50 -25.20 32.69
N THR A 186 0.79 -25.29 33.05
CA THR A 186 1.42 -24.41 34.05
C THR A 186 2.41 -23.41 33.44
N LEU A 187 2.43 -23.25 32.11
CA LEU A 187 3.42 -22.43 31.44
C LEU A 187 2.99 -20.95 31.39
N PRO A 188 3.89 -19.99 31.65
CA PRO A 188 3.63 -18.58 31.37
C PRO A 188 3.47 -18.41 29.85
N ILE A 189 2.25 -18.18 29.40
CA ILE A 189 1.92 -17.95 28.00
C ILE A 189 1.72 -16.45 27.78
N ASN A 190 2.83 -15.75 27.54
CA ASN A 190 2.88 -14.30 27.33
C ASN A 190 2.17 -13.92 26.00
N GLY A 191 0.84 -13.84 26.02
CA GLY A 191 -0.01 -13.60 24.84
C GLY A 191 -0.25 -14.83 23.95
N TRP A 192 0.32 -15.99 24.32
CA TRP A 192 0.11 -17.26 23.63
C TRP A 192 -1.13 -17.98 24.16
N THR A 193 -1.74 -18.82 23.33
CA THR A 193 -2.85 -19.69 23.74
C THR A 193 -2.73 -21.03 23.04
N LEU A 194 -2.83 -22.14 23.78
CA LEU A 194 -2.95 -23.46 23.18
C LEU A 194 -4.33 -23.58 22.52
N THR A 195 -4.37 -23.40 21.21
CA THR A 195 -5.60 -23.39 20.42
C THR A 195 -6.04 -24.76 19.94
N ASN A 196 -5.10 -25.71 19.83
CA ASN A 196 -5.38 -27.10 19.52
C ASN A 196 -4.45 -27.99 20.33
N HIS A 197 -5.02 -28.85 21.18
CA HIS A 197 -4.27 -29.83 21.96
C HIS A 197 -4.34 -31.20 21.27
N GLY A 198 -3.76 -31.29 20.08
CA GLY A 198 -3.86 -32.50 19.25
C GLY A 198 -3.07 -33.68 19.80
N CYS A 199 -2.30 -33.51 20.87
CA CYS A 199 -1.62 -34.57 21.60
C CYS A 199 -2.33 -35.00 22.89
N GLU A 200 -3.65 -34.80 23.05
CA GLU A 200 -4.38 -35.29 24.24
C GLU A 200 -4.86 -36.75 24.06
N ASN A 201 -4.32 -37.67 24.87
CA ASN A 201 -4.69 -39.10 24.88
C ASN A 201 -4.57 -39.80 23.52
N VAL A 202 -3.47 -39.56 22.80
CA VAL A 202 -3.27 -40.09 21.44
C VAL A 202 -2.54 -41.43 21.43
N THR A 203 -2.93 -42.32 20.52
CA THR A 203 -2.15 -43.53 20.22
C THR A 203 -1.09 -43.20 19.17
N MET A 204 0.17 -43.30 19.57
CA MET A 204 1.36 -43.04 18.77
C MET A 204 1.99 -44.36 18.33
N SER A 205 1.67 -44.79 17.11
CA SER A 205 2.26 -46.00 16.53
C SER A 205 3.79 -45.95 16.51
N ALA A 206 4.43 -47.10 16.68
CA ALA A 206 5.87 -47.23 16.46
C ALA A 206 6.24 -46.75 15.04
N ASN A 207 7.48 -46.27 14.89
CA ASN A 207 8.06 -45.87 13.62
C ASN A 207 7.28 -44.74 12.91
N GLY A 208 7.04 -43.62 13.61
CA GLY A 208 6.55 -42.39 12.99
C GLY A 208 5.13 -41.97 13.37
N GLY A 209 4.47 -42.64 14.31
CA GLY A 209 3.22 -42.13 14.90
C GLY A 209 3.44 -40.72 15.46
N ASN A 210 2.52 -39.80 15.18
CA ASN A 210 2.70 -38.40 15.51
C ASN A 210 1.41 -37.74 16.03
N CYS A 211 1.60 -36.61 16.70
CA CYS A 211 0.53 -35.73 17.16
C CYS A 211 1.06 -34.29 17.14
N THR A 212 0.16 -33.30 17.10
CA THR A 212 0.56 -31.90 17.01
C THR A 212 -0.24 -31.03 17.97
N ASP A 213 0.45 -30.24 18.77
CA ASP A 213 -0.14 -29.14 19.53
C ASP A 213 0.06 -27.81 18.78
N THR A 214 -0.96 -26.96 18.74
CA THR A 214 -0.90 -25.65 18.06
C THR A 214 -1.14 -24.51 19.03
N TYR A 215 -0.18 -23.60 19.11
CA TYR A 215 -0.23 -22.37 19.88
C TYR A 215 -0.49 -21.18 18.97
N THR A 216 -1.34 -20.27 19.40
CA THR A 216 -1.65 -19.04 18.68
C THR A 216 -1.22 -17.82 19.49
N LEU A 217 -0.59 -16.86 18.83
CA LEU A 217 -0.28 -15.53 19.35
C LEU A 217 -1.11 -14.50 18.61
N ASN A 218 -1.92 -13.75 19.34
CA ASN A 218 -2.67 -12.61 18.81
C ASN A 218 -2.73 -11.51 19.87
N SER A 219 -1.65 -10.73 19.95
CA SER A 219 -1.49 -9.67 20.94
C SER A 219 -1.63 -8.30 20.30
N THR A 220 -2.35 -7.40 20.97
CA THR A 220 -2.45 -5.98 20.60
C THR A 220 -1.27 -5.14 21.09
N VAL A 221 -0.35 -5.76 21.84
CA VAL A 221 0.77 -5.08 22.50
C VAL A 221 2.06 -5.34 21.71
N ALA A 222 2.84 -4.31 21.45
CA ALA A 222 4.16 -4.44 20.83
C ALA A 222 5.22 -4.85 21.85
N GLY A 223 6.29 -5.49 21.39
CA GLY A 223 7.39 -6.01 22.21
C GLY A 223 7.51 -7.53 22.17
N SER A 224 8.32 -8.06 23.08
CA SER A 224 8.63 -9.48 23.19
C SER A 224 7.46 -10.31 23.76
N HIS A 225 7.16 -11.40 23.07
CA HIS A 225 6.20 -12.43 23.47
C HIS A 225 6.89 -13.79 23.39
N GLU A 226 7.13 -14.42 24.54
CA GLU A 226 7.86 -15.67 24.63
C GLU A 226 6.93 -16.84 24.94
N LEU A 227 7.15 -17.96 24.25
CA LEU A 227 6.52 -19.24 24.56
C LEU A 227 7.59 -20.15 25.18
N ASN A 228 7.54 -20.32 26.50
CA ASN A 228 8.49 -21.16 27.23
C ASN A 228 7.95 -22.59 27.36
N LEU A 229 8.58 -23.54 26.68
CA LEU A 229 8.19 -24.94 26.68
C LEU A 229 9.21 -25.84 27.41
N ASN A 230 10.20 -25.26 28.10
CA ASN A 230 11.24 -26.03 28.79
C ASN A 230 10.68 -26.98 29.86
N ASN A 231 9.49 -26.70 30.38
CA ASN A 231 8.83 -27.51 31.40
C ASN A 231 7.69 -28.37 30.82
N SER A 232 7.57 -28.47 29.49
CA SER A 232 6.60 -29.34 28.86
C SER A 232 6.93 -30.80 29.15
N THR A 233 5.98 -31.51 29.75
CA THR A 233 6.10 -32.94 30.01
C THR A 233 5.17 -33.73 29.09
N ALA A 234 5.40 -35.03 28.97
CA ALA A 234 4.43 -35.96 28.40
C ALA A 234 4.29 -37.22 29.23
N SER A 235 3.11 -37.82 29.14
CA SER A 235 2.78 -39.09 29.76
C SER A 235 2.30 -40.08 28.70
N TRP A 236 2.61 -41.35 28.85
CA TRP A 236 2.14 -42.42 27.96
C TRP A 236 2.19 -43.79 28.64
N VAL A 237 1.55 -44.77 28.01
CA VAL A 237 1.62 -46.18 28.37
C VAL A 237 2.13 -46.99 27.18
N ASP A 238 3.12 -47.84 27.40
CA ASP A 238 3.67 -48.74 26.39
C ASP A 238 3.93 -50.15 26.94
N SER A 239 4.60 -51.01 26.17
CA SER A 239 4.90 -52.40 26.58
C SER A 239 5.89 -52.52 27.75
N SER A 240 6.62 -51.46 28.06
CA SER A 240 7.60 -51.40 29.14
C SER A 240 7.01 -50.86 30.44
N GLY A 241 5.91 -50.11 30.39
CA GLY A 241 5.19 -49.67 31.58
C GLY A 241 4.33 -48.42 31.36
N THR A 242 4.04 -47.73 32.46
CA THR A 242 3.36 -46.43 32.49
C THR A 242 4.38 -45.35 32.84
N TYR A 243 4.38 -44.28 32.04
CA TYR A 243 5.32 -43.16 32.14
C TYR A 243 4.51 -41.89 32.36
N LEU A 244 4.76 -41.22 33.48
CA LEU A 244 4.10 -39.99 33.86
C LEU A 244 5.10 -38.84 33.86
N ASP A 245 4.69 -37.68 33.36
CA ASP A 245 5.42 -36.41 33.42
C ASP A 245 6.89 -36.49 32.97
N GLN A 246 7.15 -37.23 31.91
CA GLN A 246 8.48 -37.33 31.34
C GLN A 246 8.84 -36.05 30.59
N VAL A 247 10.03 -35.52 30.83
CA VAL A 247 10.53 -34.33 30.16
C VAL A 247 10.76 -34.64 28.68
N ILE A 248 10.19 -33.83 27.79
CA ILE A 248 10.51 -33.89 26.36
C ILE A 248 11.63 -32.88 26.08
N THR A 249 12.80 -33.38 25.69
CA THR A 249 13.93 -32.53 25.32
C THR A 249 13.74 -31.91 23.93
N GLY A 250 14.15 -30.65 23.75
CA GLY A 250 14.17 -29.97 22.45
C GLY A 250 13.13 -28.85 22.26
N VAL A 251 12.11 -28.78 23.12
CA VAL A 251 11.15 -27.66 23.14
C VAL A 251 11.66 -26.56 24.08
N GLY A 252 12.51 -25.68 23.55
CA GLY A 252 13.13 -24.57 24.29
C GLY A 252 12.18 -23.40 24.56
N ILE A 253 12.77 -22.21 24.78
CA ILE A 253 12.03 -20.94 24.71
C ILE A 253 11.96 -20.51 23.25
N ILE A 254 10.76 -20.21 22.77
CA ILE A 254 10.53 -19.64 21.45
C ILE A 254 10.31 -18.13 21.62
N TYR A 255 11.18 -17.35 20.98
CA TYR A 255 11.19 -15.89 21.09
C TYR A 255 10.41 -15.28 19.92
N THR A 256 9.51 -14.35 20.22
CA THR A 256 8.82 -13.56 19.19
C THR A 256 8.78 -12.09 19.56
N GLU A 257 8.82 -11.21 18.55
CA GLU A 257 8.81 -9.76 18.71
C GLU A 257 7.72 -9.17 17.82
N LEU A 258 6.77 -8.45 18.42
CA LEU A 258 5.68 -7.79 17.69
C LEU A 258 5.94 -6.28 17.59
N SER A 259 5.72 -5.71 16.42
CA SER A 259 5.78 -4.27 16.18
C SER A 259 4.40 -3.71 15.86
N THR A 260 4.15 -2.43 16.15
CA THR A 260 2.93 -1.79 15.71
C THR A 260 2.99 -1.60 14.18
N PRO A 261 1.97 -2.03 13.41
CA PRO A 261 1.97 -1.82 11.98
C PRO A 261 2.00 -0.31 11.68
N ILE A 262 2.98 0.12 10.89
CA ILE A 262 3.06 1.49 10.39
C ILE A 262 2.05 1.61 9.24
N PRO A 263 1.04 2.49 9.34
CA PRO A 263 0.07 2.70 8.27
C PRO A 263 0.78 3.10 6.96
N PRO A 264 0.28 2.66 5.79
CA PRO A 264 0.79 3.13 4.51
C PRO A 264 0.70 4.67 4.41
N ALA A 265 1.58 5.29 3.64
CA ALA A 265 1.55 6.72 3.36
C ALA A 265 0.21 7.12 2.72
N SER A 266 -0.36 8.25 3.15
CA SER A 266 -1.63 8.79 2.62
C SER A 266 -1.38 10.20 2.11
N LEU A 267 -1.26 10.36 0.79
CA LEU A 267 -0.86 11.60 0.16
C LEU A 267 -2.07 12.42 -0.30
N SER A 268 -2.04 13.74 -0.08
CA SER A 268 -3.07 14.68 -0.57
C SER A 268 -2.42 15.93 -1.18
N GLY A 269 -3.04 16.48 -2.22
CA GLY A 269 -2.63 17.73 -2.85
C GLY A 269 -3.49 18.92 -2.46
N VAL A 270 -2.88 20.08 -2.21
CA VAL A 270 -3.56 21.38 -2.06
C VAL A 270 -2.89 22.40 -2.98
N MET A 271 -3.69 23.31 -3.55
CA MET A 271 -3.20 24.31 -4.47
C MET A 271 -3.29 25.72 -3.91
N SER A 272 -2.34 26.55 -4.30
CA SER A 272 -2.39 28.01 -4.14
C SER A 272 -1.89 28.70 -5.42
N SER A 273 -2.49 29.82 -5.74
CA SER A 273 -2.11 30.66 -6.88
C SER A 273 -1.49 31.97 -6.41
N ASP A 274 -0.54 32.49 -7.18
CA ASP A 274 0.02 33.83 -6.97
C ASP A 274 -0.08 34.65 -8.27
N THR A 275 -0.11 35.98 -8.16
CA THR A 275 -0.02 36.96 -9.26
C THR A 275 -1.12 36.96 -10.33
N PHE A 276 -2.10 36.06 -10.25
CA PHE A 276 -3.33 36.16 -11.04
C PHE A 276 -4.21 37.34 -10.60
N THR A 277 -4.83 38.02 -11.56
CA THR A 277 -5.63 39.23 -11.31
C THR A 277 -7.04 38.91 -10.80
N THR A 278 -7.64 37.82 -11.29
CA THR A 278 -8.99 37.38 -10.95
C THR A 278 -9.12 35.86 -11.15
N GLY A 279 -10.24 35.29 -10.68
CA GLY A 279 -10.59 33.88 -10.91
C GLY A 279 -10.29 32.95 -9.73
N SER A 280 -10.76 31.71 -9.85
CA SER A 280 -10.54 30.65 -8.85
C SER A 280 -10.00 29.34 -9.44
N GLY A 281 -9.56 29.36 -10.70
CA GLY A 281 -9.01 28.19 -11.41
C GLY A 281 -10.03 27.12 -11.78
N THR A 282 -11.33 27.43 -11.72
CA THR A 282 -12.42 26.49 -12.08
C THR A 282 -12.92 26.78 -13.49
N SER A 283 -13.60 25.82 -14.12
CA SER A 283 -14.12 26.01 -15.49
C SER A 283 -15.08 27.21 -15.62
N GLY A 284 -15.84 27.52 -14.57
CA GLY A 284 -16.74 28.69 -14.51
C GLY A 284 -16.08 29.98 -14.01
N SER A 285 -14.85 29.93 -13.51
CA SER A 285 -14.10 31.07 -12.98
C SER A 285 -12.61 30.82 -13.15
N LYS A 286 -12.13 30.99 -14.39
CA LYS A 286 -10.74 30.75 -14.77
C LYS A 286 -9.83 31.76 -14.10
N PHE A 287 -8.63 31.34 -13.71
CA PHE A 287 -7.59 32.29 -13.35
C PHE A 287 -7.26 33.18 -14.55
N SER A 288 -7.20 34.50 -14.37
CA SER A 288 -6.97 35.44 -15.47
C SER A 288 -5.82 36.38 -15.18
N VAL A 289 -5.01 36.65 -16.19
CA VAL A 289 -3.87 37.58 -16.14
C VAL A 289 -3.75 38.32 -17.48
N THR A 290 -3.16 39.51 -17.50
CA THR A 290 -2.92 40.27 -18.74
C THR A 290 -1.65 39.75 -19.44
N GLU A 291 -1.67 39.73 -20.76
CA GLU A 291 -0.51 39.46 -21.61
C GLU A 291 0.72 40.31 -21.20
N GLY A 292 1.90 39.68 -21.15
CA GLY A 292 3.17 40.31 -20.77
C GLY A 292 3.32 40.64 -19.29
N THR A 293 2.48 40.10 -18.40
CA THR A 293 2.60 40.33 -16.95
C THR A 293 3.93 39.81 -16.40
N THR A 294 4.61 40.65 -15.61
CA THR A 294 5.87 40.33 -14.94
C THR A 294 5.78 40.69 -13.44
N PRO A 295 6.17 39.79 -12.52
CA PRO A 295 6.61 38.40 -12.76
C PRO A 295 5.47 37.53 -13.30
N ALA A 296 5.81 36.46 -14.01
CA ALA A 296 4.82 35.53 -14.56
C ALA A 296 4.03 34.85 -13.43
N PRO A 297 2.71 34.61 -13.60
CA PRO A 297 1.89 34.08 -12.54
C PRO A 297 2.15 32.60 -12.31
N THR A 298 2.02 32.17 -11.06
CA THR A 298 2.40 30.81 -10.65
C THR A 298 1.30 30.08 -9.91
N ILE A 299 1.34 28.75 -10.02
CA ILE A 299 0.54 27.81 -9.24
C ILE A 299 1.49 26.93 -8.44
N THR A 300 1.30 26.89 -7.13
CA THR A 300 2.00 25.96 -6.24
C THR A 300 1.07 24.80 -5.89
N TYR A 301 1.53 23.58 -6.12
CA TYR A 301 0.88 22.34 -5.74
C TYR A 301 1.65 21.69 -4.59
N THR A 302 1.04 21.65 -3.40
CA THR A 302 1.63 21.06 -2.19
C THR A 302 1.11 19.66 -1.98
N ILE A 303 2.00 18.67 -1.99
CA ILE A 303 1.72 17.26 -1.68
C ILE A 303 2.11 17.01 -0.22
N SER A 304 1.15 16.59 0.60
CA SER A 304 1.34 16.32 2.03
C SER A 304 1.11 14.86 2.37
N ASN A 305 1.91 14.32 3.28
CA ASN A 305 1.71 12.98 3.84
C ASN A 305 0.94 13.05 5.17
N ASN A 306 -0.29 12.53 5.12
CA ASN A 306 -1.25 12.55 6.23
C ASN A 306 -1.20 11.28 7.08
N SER A 307 -0.31 10.32 6.81
CA SER A 307 -0.15 9.13 7.63
C SER A 307 1.06 9.23 8.56
N THR A 308 1.17 8.33 9.52
CA THR A 308 2.34 8.25 10.42
C THR A 308 3.54 7.56 9.77
N GLY A 309 3.34 6.80 8.69
CA GLY A 309 4.41 6.20 7.90
C GLY A 309 5.01 7.17 6.90
N ALA A 310 6.33 7.13 6.71
CA ALA A 310 6.99 7.95 5.71
C ALA A 310 6.75 7.40 4.29
N ALA A 311 6.66 8.30 3.31
CA ALA A 311 6.74 7.96 1.89
C ALA A 311 8.20 8.04 1.47
N ASN A 312 8.88 6.89 1.43
CA ASN A 312 10.29 6.79 1.07
C ASN A 312 10.43 6.68 -0.45
N ASN A 313 11.58 7.11 -0.98
CA ASN A 313 11.85 7.11 -2.42
C ASN A 313 10.74 7.81 -3.22
N PHE A 314 10.18 8.88 -2.65
CA PHE A 314 9.11 9.68 -3.24
C PHE A 314 9.66 10.50 -4.41
N TYR A 315 8.97 10.46 -5.55
CA TYR A 315 9.20 11.37 -6.67
C TYR A 315 7.93 11.57 -7.49
N VAL A 316 7.94 12.62 -8.33
CA VAL A 316 6.86 12.92 -9.25
C VAL A 316 7.40 12.99 -10.66
N ASP A 317 6.81 12.21 -11.57
CA ASP A 317 7.05 12.31 -13.00
C ASP A 317 5.99 13.21 -13.64
N TRP A 318 6.43 14.02 -14.61
CA TRP A 318 5.58 15.00 -15.26
C TRP A 318 5.90 15.13 -16.75
N VAL A 319 4.85 15.27 -17.56
CA VAL A 319 4.94 15.68 -18.96
C VAL A 319 4.45 17.13 -19.05
N GLN A 320 5.33 18.02 -19.51
CA GLN A 320 5.05 19.45 -19.61
C GLN A 320 3.86 19.71 -20.55
N PRO A 321 2.73 20.27 -20.06
CA PRO A 321 1.63 20.72 -20.87
C PRO A 321 1.94 22.09 -21.49
N ASN A 322 1.23 22.40 -22.58
CA ASN A 322 1.44 23.63 -23.34
C ASN A 322 1.18 24.89 -22.49
N GLY A 323 2.06 25.88 -22.57
CA GLY A 323 1.96 27.16 -21.86
C GLY A 323 2.32 27.14 -20.38
N TRP A 324 2.73 26.00 -19.82
CA TRP A 324 3.16 25.90 -18.42
C TRP A 324 4.59 25.38 -18.32
N THR A 325 5.37 25.93 -17.39
CA THR A 325 6.72 25.45 -17.08
C THR A 325 6.83 25.13 -15.59
N MET A 326 7.34 23.95 -15.24
CA MET A 326 7.65 23.63 -13.84
C MET A 326 8.99 24.25 -13.47
N THR A 327 8.95 25.28 -12.64
CA THR A 327 10.14 26.04 -12.25
C THR A 327 10.77 25.53 -10.96
N THR A 328 9.99 24.88 -10.11
CA THR A 328 10.48 24.25 -8.87
C THR A 328 9.83 22.90 -8.66
N ASN A 329 10.65 21.90 -8.33
CA ASN A 329 10.21 20.59 -7.87
C ASN A 329 11.11 20.13 -6.71
N ASN A 330 10.65 20.27 -5.47
CA ASN A 330 11.32 19.69 -4.30
C ASN A 330 10.69 18.36 -3.86
N CYS A 331 9.77 17.83 -4.68
CA CYS A 331 9.13 16.54 -4.52
C CYS A 331 9.99 15.37 -5.05
N GLY A 332 11.21 15.64 -5.51
CA GLY A 332 12.12 14.62 -6.04
C GLY A 332 11.87 14.26 -7.51
N THR A 333 12.84 13.59 -8.10
CA THR A 333 12.78 13.03 -9.47
C THR A 333 13.15 11.56 -9.42
N SER A 334 12.84 10.80 -10.48
CA SER A 334 13.21 9.38 -10.55
C SER A 334 14.72 9.11 -10.34
N GLY A 335 15.58 10.05 -10.74
CA GLY A 335 17.03 9.98 -10.51
C GLY A 335 17.51 10.48 -9.15
N ASN A 336 16.70 11.27 -8.43
CA ASN A 336 17.01 11.79 -7.10
C ASN A 336 15.72 11.88 -6.26
N PRO A 337 15.21 10.74 -5.76
CA PRO A 337 13.99 10.71 -4.99
C PRO A 337 14.21 11.24 -3.57
N VAL A 338 13.13 11.66 -2.92
CA VAL A 338 13.15 12.24 -1.57
C VAL A 338 12.34 11.40 -0.59
N THR A 339 12.40 11.71 0.71
CA THR A 339 11.51 11.12 1.71
C THR A 339 10.55 12.19 2.22
N ILE A 340 9.24 11.92 2.10
CA ILE A 340 8.22 12.74 2.76
C ILE A 340 7.89 12.09 4.10
N ALA A 341 8.34 12.74 5.19
CA ALA A 341 8.11 12.26 6.55
C ALA A 341 6.60 12.07 6.84
N GLY A 342 6.28 11.06 7.65
CA GLY A 342 4.93 10.90 8.17
C GLY A 342 4.57 12.02 9.14
N THR A 343 3.29 12.34 9.25
CA THR A 343 2.74 13.36 10.16
C THR A 343 3.29 14.76 9.86
N ALA A 344 2.84 15.34 8.74
CA ALA A 344 3.13 16.72 8.27
C ALA A 344 4.37 16.93 7.40
N GLY A 345 4.98 15.87 6.86
CA GLY A 345 5.91 16.04 5.74
C GLY A 345 5.16 16.51 4.48
N SER A 346 5.73 17.46 3.75
CA SER A 346 5.18 17.93 2.48
C SER A 346 6.27 18.31 1.49
N CYS A 347 5.91 18.34 0.21
CA CYS A 347 6.72 18.88 -0.86
C CYS A 347 5.85 19.73 -1.79
N ASN A 348 6.46 20.58 -2.59
CA ASN A 348 5.86 21.56 -3.47
C ASN A 348 6.38 21.41 -4.91
N ILE A 349 5.45 21.55 -5.84
CA ILE A 349 5.72 21.74 -7.26
C ILE A 349 5.20 23.12 -7.64
N ILE A 350 6.01 23.93 -8.33
CA ILE A 350 5.61 25.26 -8.79
C ILE A 350 5.58 25.28 -10.31
N PHE A 351 4.43 25.67 -10.85
CA PHE A 351 4.19 25.87 -12.27
C PHE A 351 4.07 27.36 -12.57
N GLU A 352 4.72 27.81 -13.64
CA GLU A 352 4.70 29.17 -14.15
C GLU A 352 3.98 29.20 -15.50
N LEU A 353 3.05 30.15 -15.65
CA LEU A 353 2.26 30.33 -16.87
C LEU A 353 2.99 31.24 -17.86
N ASP A 354 3.07 30.83 -19.12
CA ASP A 354 3.54 31.67 -20.23
C ASP A 354 2.49 32.74 -20.57
N THR A 355 2.85 34.02 -20.36
CA THR A 355 1.99 35.17 -20.64
C THR A 355 2.31 35.90 -21.94
N SER A 356 3.14 35.31 -22.81
CA SER A 356 3.61 35.95 -24.04
C SER A 356 2.54 36.16 -25.11
N ALA A 357 1.43 35.42 -25.05
CA ALA A 357 0.31 35.55 -25.97
C ALA A 357 -1.03 35.38 -25.26
N ALA A 358 -2.05 36.10 -25.71
CA ALA A 358 -3.41 35.92 -25.24
C ALA A 358 -4.00 34.58 -25.73
N ALA A 359 -4.26 33.65 -24.81
CA ALA A 359 -4.88 32.36 -25.07
C ALA A 359 -5.43 31.72 -23.77
N GLU A 360 -6.06 30.56 -23.90
CA GLU A 360 -6.42 29.70 -22.77
C GLU A 360 -5.32 28.66 -22.53
N TYR A 361 -4.98 28.45 -21.27
CA TYR A 361 -3.87 27.60 -20.84
C TYR A 361 -4.29 26.73 -19.65
N ASP A 362 -5.00 25.65 -19.94
CA ASP A 362 -5.44 24.72 -18.89
C ASP A 362 -4.28 23.83 -18.43
N LEU A 363 -4.07 23.77 -17.11
CA LEU A 363 -3.11 22.86 -16.48
C LEU A 363 -3.81 21.56 -16.07
N ASP A 364 -3.65 20.52 -16.88
CA ASP A 364 -4.12 19.18 -16.57
C ASP A 364 -3.14 18.47 -15.64
N LEU A 365 -3.58 18.16 -14.41
CA LEU A 365 -2.75 17.47 -13.42
C LEU A 365 -2.67 15.95 -13.67
N SER A 366 -3.50 15.40 -14.56
CA SER A 366 -3.44 13.97 -14.89
C SER A 366 -2.14 13.54 -15.57
N SER A 367 -1.34 14.51 -16.04
CA SER A 367 0.02 14.27 -16.53
C SER A 367 1.07 14.10 -15.43
N LEU A 368 0.70 14.31 -14.16
CA LEU A 368 1.57 14.07 -13.00
C LEU A 368 1.27 12.73 -12.35
N THR A 369 2.31 11.89 -12.21
CA THR A 369 2.23 10.64 -11.46
C THR A 369 3.22 10.64 -10.31
N MET A 370 2.73 10.40 -9.11
CA MET A 370 3.53 10.24 -7.90
C MET A 370 3.94 8.78 -7.74
N TYR A 371 5.15 8.55 -7.24
CA TYR A 371 5.70 7.23 -6.93
C TYR A 371 6.34 7.24 -5.55
N TRP A 372 6.19 6.17 -4.76
CA TRP A 372 6.81 6.04 -3.44
C TRP A 372 6.88 4.60 -2.94
N THR A 373 7.52 4.39 -1.79
CA THR A 373 7.52 3.13 -1.02
C THR A 373 7.10 3.42 0.41
N ASN A 374 6.20 2.61 0.97
CA ASN A 374 5.76 2.77 2.36
C ASN A 374 6.88 2.36 3.32
N SER A 375 6.96 2.98 4.50
CA SER A 375 7.86 2.54 5.57
C SER A 375 7.74 1.03 5.84
N GLY A 376 8.86 0.30 5.76
CA GLY A 376 8.90 -1.14 5.97
C GLY A 376 8.43 -1.99 4.78
N SER A 377 8.11 -1.39 3.63
CA SER A 377 7.76 -2.08 2.39
C SER A 377 8.79 -1.85 1.29
N ALA A 378 9.12 -2.90 0.56
CA ALA A 378 9.91 -2.81 -0.67
C ALA A 378 9.06 -2.56 -1.93
N THR A 379 7.73 -2.55 -1.81
CA THR A 379 6.81 -2.45 -2.96
C THR A 379 6.56 -0.99 -3.32
N GLN A 380 6.89 -0.62 -4.56
CA GLN A 380 6.60 0.70 -5.09
C GLN A 380 5.08 0.89 -5.28
N GLN A 381 4.60 2.04 -4.84
CA GLN A 381 3.24 2.55 -5.02
C GLN A 381 3.27 3.63 -6.10
N SER A 382 2.14 3.83 -6.77
CA SER A 382 1.96 4.93 -7.72
C SER A 382 0.55 5.51 -7.64
N GLN A 383 0.42 6.81 -7.89
CA GLN A 383 -0.86 7.51 -7.94
C GLN A 383 -0.80 8.65 -8.94
N VAL A 384 -1.72 8.64 -9.90
CA VAL A 384 -1.91 9.75 -10.84
C VAL A 384 -2.68 10.87 -10.13
N LEU A 385 -2.24 12.12 -10.30
CA LEU A 385 -2.97 13.28 -9.81
C LEU A 385 -4.21 13.52 -10.68
N SER A 386 -5.21 14.22 -10.16
CA SER A 386 -6.45 14.45 -10.90
C SER A 386 -6.92 15.88 -10.75
N GLY A 387 -7.57 16.40 -11.78
CA GLY A 387 -8.08 17.75 -11.84
C GLY A 387 -7.44 18.55 -12.97
N THR A 388 -8.17 19.57 -13.41
CA THR A 388 -7.70 20.53 -14.41
C THR A 388 -7.85 21.91 -13.80
N ILE A 389 -6.80 22.72 -13.92
CA ILE A 389 -6.82 24.11 -13.50
C ILE A 389 -7.01 24.96 -14.74
N TYR A 390 -8.03 25.79 -14.74
CA TYR A 390 -8.36 26.62 -15.89
C TYR A 390 -7.73 28.00 -15.74
N ALA A 391 -6.90 28.40 -16.71
CA ALA A 391 -6.29 29.71 -16.75
C ALA A 391 -6.39 30.34 -18.14
N GLN A 392 -6.36 31.67 -18.19
CA GLN A 392 -6.38 32.45 -19.42
C GLN A 392 -5.45 33.66 -19.32
N VAL A 393 -4.84 33.99 -20.46
CA VAL A 393 -4.12 35.24 -20.68
C VAL A 393 -5.00 36.13 -21.55
N VAL A 394 -5.37 37.31 -21.04
CA VAL A 394 -6.18 38.28 -21.78
C VAL A 394 -5.29 39.29 -22.49
N ALA A 395 -5.65 39.63 -23.72
CA ALA A 395 -4.91 40.61 -24.51
C ALA A 395 -4.88 41.97 -23.81
N THR A 396 -3.75 42.67 -23.92
CA THR A 396 -3.65 44.05 -23.43
C THR A 396 -4.57 44.95 -24.25
N PRO A 397 -5.43 45.80 -23.64
CA PRO A 397 -6.27 46.72 -24.39
C PRO A 397 -5.42 47.67 -25.26
N ALA A 398 -5.80 47.84 -26.52
CA ALA A 398 -5.11 48.77 -27.42
C ALA A 398 -5.24 50.22 -26.89
N THR A 399 -4.11 50.89 -26.69
CA THR A 399 -4.05 52.32 -26.33
C THR A 399 -3.81 53.18 -27.57
N LYS A 400 -4.50 54.32 -27.66
CA LYS A 400 -4.34 55.30 -28.76
C LYS A 400 -4.20 56.70 -28.21
N MET A 401 -3.50 57.59 -28.92
CA MET A 401 -3.25 58.95 -28.43
C MET A 401 -4.31 59.97 -28.86
N ILE A 402 -4.54 60.97 -28.00
CA ILE A 402 -5.17 62.25 -28.36
C ILE A 402 -4.25 63.39 -27.96
N PHE A 403 -4.03 64.35 -28.86
CA PHE A 403 -3.25 65.55 -28.61
C PHE A 403 -3.97 66.81 -29.13
N VAL A 404 -3.48 67.98 -28.72
CA VAL A 404 -3.97 69.30 -29.17
C VAL A 404 -3.10 69.81 -30.32
N SER A 405 -3.73 70.23 -31.41
CA SER A 405 -3.00 70.77 -32.54
C SER A 405 -2.30 72.09 -32.17
N THR A 406 -1.07 72.29 -32.62
CA THR A 406 -0.29 73.49 -32.29
C THR A 406 -0.67 74.72 -33.12
N SER A 407 -1.27 74.51 -34.30
CA SER A 407 -1.74 75.57 -35.18
C SER A 407 -3.25 75.73 -35.06
N GLY A 408 -3.70 76.98 -34.90
CA GLY A 408 -5.11 77.34 -34.92
C GLY A 408 -5.62 77.48 -36.35
N SER A 409 -6.87 77.10 -36.58
CA SER A 409 -7.58 77.23 -37.85
C SER A 409 -8.88 78.01 -37.67
N ALA A 410 -9.25 78.81 -38.67
CA ALA A 410 -10.60 79.36 -38.76
C ALA A 410 -11.61 78.22 -38.91
N GLY A 411 -12.83 78.39 -38.43
CA GLY A 411 -13.87 77.35 -38.47
C GLY A 411 -14.36 76.99 -39.88
N GLY A 412 -13.89 77.70 -40.92
CA GLY A 412 -14.24 77.50 -42.33
C GLY A 412 -13.29 76.58 -43.10
N PHE A 413 -12.88 75.45 -42.53
CA PHE A 413 -11.95 74.51 -43.19
C PHE A 413 -12.60 73.58 -44.23
N GLY A 414 -13.88 73.74 -44.56
CA GLY A 414 -14.59 73.12 -45.68
C GLY A 414 -15.32 71.82 -45.35
N ALA A 415 -14.64 70.85 -44.72
CA ALA A 415 -15.21 69.55 -44.35
C ALA A 415 -14.36 68.83 -43.30
N PHE A 416 -14.87 67.73 -42.73
CA PHE A 416 -14.13 66.92 -41.76
C PHE A 416 -12.80 66.37 -42.30
N THR A 417 -12.74 65.94 -43.56
CA THR A 417 -11.50 65.45 -44.19
C THR A 417 -10.37 66.48 -44.14
N ASN A 418 -10.70 67.78 -44.19
CA ASN A 418 -9.71 68.84 -44.09
C ASN A 418 -9.25 69.04 -42.64
N ALA A 419 -10.15 68.88 -41.66
CA ALA A 419 -9.77 68.85 -40.24
C ALA A 419 -8.85 67.65 -39.93
N ASP A 420 -9.14 66.48 -40.50
CA ASP A 420 -8.28 65.29 -40.39
C ASP A 420 -6.92 65.56 -41.02
N THR A 421 -6.88 66.24 -42.17
CA THR A 421 -5.62 66.64 -42.83
C THR A 421 -4.80 67.59 -41.95
N ILE A 422 -5.45 68.54 -41.26
CA ILE A 422 -4.77 69.41 -40.28
C ILE A 422 -4.16 68.57 -39.15
N CYS A 423 -4.94 67.66 -38.58
CA CYS A 423 -4.45 66.76 -37.54
C CYS A 423 -3.33 65.84 -38.00
N GLN A 424 -3.42 65.29 -39.20
CA GLN A 424 -2.38 64.46 -39.79
C GLN A 424 -1.09 65.26 -40.02
N SER A 425 -1.20 66.46 -40.61
CA SER A 425 -0.05 67.34 -40.83
C SER A 425 0.64 67.71 -39.52
N ASP A 426 -0.14 68.08 -38.50
CA ASP A 426 0.40 68.43 -37.20
C ASP A 426 1.05 67.22 -36.52
N ALA A 427 0.42 66.05 -36.59
CA ALA A 427 0.95 64.82 -36.02
C ALA A 427 2.29 64.42 -36.65
N THR A 428 2.42 64.52 -37.98
CA THR A 428 3.67 64.21 -38.70
C THR A 428 4.82 65.15 -38.34
N SER A 429 4.52 66.33 -37.80
CA SER A 429 5.52 67.31 -37.36
C SER A 429 5.94 67.13 -35.90
N GLY A 430 5.24 66.27 -35.14
CA GLY A 430 5.43 66.11 -33.70
C GLY A 430 6.41 64.99 -33.33
N SER A 431 7.19 65.21 -32.27
CA SER A 431 8.16 64.24 -31.74
C SER A 431 7.51 63.04 -31.04
N LYS A 432 6.26 63.14 -30.59
CA LYS A 432 5.51 62.03 -29.95
C LYS A 432 4.47 61.40 -30.86
N THR A 433 4.01 62.14 -31.86
CA THR A 433 2.86 61.75 -32.70
C THR A 433 3.24 61.32 -34.11
N ASN A 434 4.50 61.55 -34.54
CA ASN A 434 5.00 61.05 -35.83
C ASN A 434 5.31 59.55 -35.75
N ILE A 435 4.26 58.75 -35.69
CA ILE A 435 4.33 57.28 -35.66
C ILE A 435 4.15 56.75 -37.07
N ALA A 436 5.08 55.90 -37.51
CA ALA A 436 5.02 55.27 -38.82
C ALA A 436 3.70 54.50 -39.02
N GLY A 437 2.98 54.81 -40.10
CA GLY A 437 1.70 54.18 -40.44
C GLY A 437 0.50 54.64 -39.62
N ALA A 438 0.67 55.50 -38.61
CA ALA A 438 -0.45 56.04 -37.85
C ALA A 438 -1.24 57.06 -38.67
N THR A 439 -2.57 56.98 -38.57
CA THR A 439 -3.48 57.99 -39.15
C THR A 439 -4.20 58.73 -38.03
N TRP A 440 -4.55 59.99 -38.30
CA TRP A 440 -5.10 60.90 -37.31
C TRP A 440 -6.38 61.56 -37.82
N LYS A 441 -7.39 61.66 -36.95
CA LYS A 441 -8.62 62.39 -37.23
C LYS A 441 -8.87 63.49 -36.22
N ALA A 442 -9.55 64.55 -36.63
CA ALA A 442 -9.99 65.59 -35.73
C ALA A 442 -11.19 65.12 -34.87
N LEU A 443 -11.12 65.31 -33.57
CA LEU A 443 -12.24 65.04 -32.69
C LEU A 443 -13.25 66.20 -32.76
N LEU A 444 -14.14 66.09 -33.73
CA LEU A 444 -15.26 67.00 -33.95
C LEU A 444 -16.57 66.22 -33.85
N GLN A 445 -17.63 66.89 -33.40
CA GLN A 445 -18.96 66.31 -33.35
C GLN A 445 -19.37 65.79 -34.74
N GLY A 446 -19.52 64.47 -34.88
CA GLY A 446 -19.92 63.79 -36.10
C GLY A 446 -18.78 63.21 -36.94
N ASN A 447 -17.51 63.45 -36.59
CA ASN A 447 -16.37 62.97 -37.38
C ASN A 447 -15.97 61.50 -37.10
N ASN A 448 -16.63 60.85 -36.12
CA ASN A 448 -16.38 59.45 -35.75
C ASN A 448 -14.88 59.14 -35.53
N ALA A 449 -14.20 59.97 -34.75
CA ALA A 449 -12.75 59.91 -34.56
C ALA A 449 -12.31 58.84 -33.54
N THR A 450 -13.22 58.14 -32.86
CA THR A 450 -12.89 57.17 -31.80
C THR A 450 -13.38 55.75 -32.10
N THR A 451 -12.74 54.74 -31.51
CA THR A 451 -13.12 53.33 -31.62
C THR A 451 -13.62 52.79 -30.29
N ILE A 452 -14.77 52.11 -30.29
CA ILE A 452 -15.38 51.55 -29.07
C ILE A 452 -14.41 50.56 -28.40
N GLY A 453 -14.25 50.67 -27.08
CA GLY A 453 -13.37 49.80 -26.28
C GLY A 453 -11.89 50.20 -26.29
N THR A 454 -11.49 51.20 -27.08
CA THR A 454 -10.12 51.73 -27.06
C THR A 454 -9.94 52.73 -25.93
N THR A 455 -8.84 52.59 -25.19
CA THR A 455 -8.42 53.57 -24.19
C THR A 455 -7.56 54.64 -24.84
N TYR A 456 -8.00 55.89 -24.70
CA TYR A 456 -7.29 57.05 -25.22
C TYR A 456 -6.43 57.69 -24.14
N VAL A 457 -5.20 58.05 -24.50
CA VAL A 457 -4.21 58.65 -23.61
C VAL A 457 -3.65 59.95 -24.20
N THR A 458 -3.06 60.80 -23.36
CA THR A 458 -2.28 61.97 -23.84
C THR A 458 -0.97 61.50 -24.47
N THR A 459 -0.22 62.40 -25.10
CA THR A 459 1.16 62.16 -25.57
C THR A 459 2.17 61.85 -24.45
N MET A 460 1.72 61.89 -23.19
CA MET A 460 2.47 61.52 -22.00
C MET A 460 1.91 60.25 -21.31
N ASN A 461 1.06 59.48 -22.00
CA ASN A 461 0.42 58.25 -21.48
C ASN A 461 -0.55 58.47 -20.30
N GLU A 462 -1.06 59.69 -20.10
CA GLU A 462 -2.10 59.97 -19.09
C GLU A 462 -3.46 59.54 -19.65
N THR A 463 -4.24 58.72 -18.91
CA THR A 463 -5.52 58.19 -19.41
C THR A 463 -6.59 59.28 -19.49
N ILE A 464 -7.10 59.50 -20.71
CA ILE A 464 -8.12 60.50 -21.03
C ILE A 464 -9.52 59.91 -20.84
N ALA A 465 -9.82 58.81 -21.53
CA ALA A 465 -11.10 58.10 -21.47
C ALA A 465 -11.02 56.76 -22.23
N THR A 466 -11.89 55.81 -21.89
CA THR A 466 -12.19 54.65 -22.75
C THR A 466 -13.43 54.96 -23.57
N ALA A 467 -13.33 54.88 -24.90
CA ALA A 467 -14.43 55.24 -25.77
C ALA A 467 -15.56 54.20 -25.71
N THR A 468 -16.76 54.66 -25.37
CA THR A 468 -18.00 53.86 -25.39
C THR A 468 -18.80 54.04 -26.68
N THR A 469 -18.43 55.03 -27.50
CA THR A 469 -19.04 55.35 -28.79
C THR A 469 -17.95 55.63 -29.83
N THR A 470 -18.35 55.74 -31.10
CA THR A 470 -17.43 56.13 -32.19
C THR A 470 -17.04 57.62 -32.17
N ASN A 471 -17.60 58.40 -31.25
CA ASN A 471 -17.32 59.82 -31.13
C ASN A 471 -17.46 60.27 -29.66
N LEU A 472 -16.33 60.57 -29.03
CA LEU A 472 -16.28 61.07 -27.65
C LEU A 472 -17.02 62.41 -27.46
N ILE A 473 -17.23 63.19 -28.54
CA ILE A 473 -18.04 64.42 -28.55
C ILE A 473 -19.42 64.12 -29.13
N ALA A 474 -20.34 63.62 -28.30
CA ALA A 474 -21.72 63.33 -28.72
C ALA A 474 -22.70 64.47 -28.32
N SER A 475 -23.86 64.51 -28.99
CA SER A 475 -24.92 65.45 -28.61
C SER A 475 -25.50 65.05 -27.25
N GLY A 476 -25.62 66.01 -26.33
CA GLY A 476 -26.25 65.75 -25.02
C GLY A 476 -25.36 65.05 -23.98
N THR A 477 -24.10 64.75 -24.29
CA THR A 477 -23.18 64.17 -23.29
C THR A 477 -22.76 65.22 -22.28
N THR A 478 -22.98 64.94 -20.99
CA THR A 478 -22.42 65.72 -19.88
C THR A 478 -20.90 65.62 -19.90
N ASN A 479 -20.21 66.75 -19.65
CA ASN A 479 -18.75 66.92 -19.71
C ASN A 479 -17.92 66.05 -18.71
N ASN A 480 -18.50 65.01 -18.09
CA ASN A 480 -17.91 64.28 -16.96
C ASN A 480 -17.29 62.91 -17.33
N THR A 481 -17.02 62.64 -18.60
CA THR A 481 -16.46 61.34 -19.02
C THR A 481 -14.93 61.34 -19.17
N LEU A 482 -14.28 62.48 -18.97
CA LEU A 482 -12.82 62.61 -19.02
C LEU A 482 -12.22 62.33 -17.64
N THR A 483 -11.27 61.40 -17.59
CA THR A 483 -10.41 61.15 -16.41
C THR A 483 -9.20 62.08 -16.37
N HIS A 484 -8.80 62.63 -17.52
CA HIS A 484 -7.71 63.59 -17.64
C HIS A 484 -8.02 64.63 -18.72
N ALA A 485 -7.53 65.87 -18.54
CA ALA A 485 -7.71 66.94 -19.50
C ALA A 485 -6.88 66.68 -20.77
N ILE A 486 -7.39 67.05 -21.94
CA ILE A 486 -6.61 66.95 -23.17
C ILE A 486 -5.84 68.25 -23.33
N ASN A 487 -4.67 68.29 -22.71
CA ASN A 487 -3.87 69.50 -22.54
C ASN A 487 -2.43 69.35 -23.06
N ARG A 488 -2.14 68.27 -23.81
CA ARG A 488 -0.81 68.02 -24.36
C ARG A 488 -0.83 68.20 -25.88
N ASP A 489 0.17 68.87 -26.41
CA ASP A 489 0.38 68.97 -27.86
C ASP A 489 1.10 67.73 -28.42
N ARG A 490 1.40 67.80 -29.73
CA ARG A 490 2.10 66.77 -30.52
C ARG A 490 3.49 66.39 -29.98
N ASP A 491 4.07 67.22 -29.12
CA ASP A 491 5.41 67.07 -28.54
C ASP A 491 5.36 66.68 -27.05
N GLY A 492 4.16 66.64 -26.44
CA GLY A 492 3.97 66.39 -25.01
C GLY A 492 4.00 67.65 -24.16
N THR A 493 4.07 68.84 -24.77
CA THR A 493 4.06 70.11 -24.06
C THR A 493 2.65 70.44 -23.59
N GLN A 494 2.53 70.93 -22.36
CA GLN A 494 1.25 71.39 -21.86
C GLN A 494 0.81 72.66 -22.60
N VAL A 495 -0.43 72.70 -23.08
CA VAL A 495 -1.00 73.82 -23.81
C VAL A 495 -2.34 74.26 -23.22
N SER A 496 -2.61 75.56 -23.26
CA SER A 496 -3.89 76.16 -22.87
C SER A 496 -4.44 76.93 -24.07
N GLN A 497 -5.30 76.27 -24.84
CA GLN A 497 -5.84 76.75 -26.09
C GLN A 497 -7.34 76.48 -26.14
N LEU A 498 -8.05 77.30 -26.90
CA LEU A 498 -9.45 77.06 -27.25
C LEU A 498 -9.49 76.13 -28.47
N ILE A 499 -10.41 75.16 -28.45
CA ILE A 499 -10.40 74.02 -29.37
C ILE A 499 -11.72 73.94 -30.12
N TRP A 500 -11.74 73.82 -31.44
CA TRP A 500 -12.98 73.56 -32.16
C TRP A 500 -13.51 72.15 -31.85
N THR A 501 -14.81 72.04 -31.54
CA THR A 501 -15.45 70.76 -31.19
C THR A 501 -16.77 70.54 -31.92
N GLY A 502 -17.48 71.62 -32.27
CA GLY A 502 -18.76 71.56 -32.96
C GLY A 502 -19.95 71.18 -32.08
N GLY A 503 -19.69 70.83 -30.81
CA GLY A 503 -20.69 70.32 -29.87
C GLY A 503 -21.70 71.37 -29.41
N SER A 504 -22.91 70.92 -29.02
CA SER A 504 -23.92 71.72 -28.31
C SER A 504 -23.88 71.45 -26.80
N ALA A 505 -24.32 72.40 -25.96
CA ALA A 505 -24.39 72.19 -24.51
C ALA A 505 -25.44 71.12 -24.14
N ALA A 506 -25.11 70.30 -23.13
CA ALA A 506 -25.87 69.13 -22.71
C ALA A 506 -27.31 69.40 -22.20
N ASN A 507 -27.72 70.66 -22.00
CA ASN A 507 -29.03 71.02 -21.43
C ASN A 507 -29.89 71.91 -22.35
N THR A 508 -29.65 71.89 -23.66
CA THR A 508 -30.53 72.61 -24.59
C THR A 508 -31.29 71.61 -25.45
N THR A 509 -32.62 71.71 -25.43
CA THR A 509 -33.53 71.05 -26.39
C THR A 509 -33.37 71.57 -27.82
N SER A 510 -32.43 72.52 -28.04
CA SER A 510 -32.07 73.06 -29.34
C SER A 510 -30.95 72.23 -29.97
N SER A 511 -31.33 71.39 -30.94
CA SER A 511 -30.45 70.51 -31.72
C SER A 511 -29.52 71.23 -32.71
N THR A 512 -29.36 72.55 -32.61
CA THR A 512 -28.55 73.30 -33.58
C THR A 512 -27.07 73.12 -33.27
N THR A 513 -26.42 72.19 -33.97
CA THR A 513 -24.97 72.07 -34.01
C THR A 513 -24.35 73.43 -34.35
N LYS A 514 -23.38 73.86 -33.55
CA LYS A 514 -22.62 75.09 -33.78
C LYS A 514 -21.31 74.67 -34.39
N ASN A 515 -21.27 74.52 -35.70
CA ASN A 515 -20.13 73.94 -36.41
C ASN A 515 -19.70 74.82 -37.58
N CYS A 516 -19.84 76.15 -37.50
CA CYS A 516 -19.42 77.04 -38.59
C CYS A 516 -20.02 76.71 -39.96
N SER A 517 -21.31 76.36 -39.98
CA SER A 517 -22.04 75.90 -41.18
C SER A 517 -21.41 74.64 -41.78
N ALA A 518 -21.37 73.55 -41.00
CA ALA A 518 -20.68 72.30 -41.39
C ALA A 518 -19.19 72.52 -41.74
N TRP A 519 -18.58 73.45 -41.02
CA TRP A 519 -17.20 73.90 -41.11
C TRP A 519 -16.87 74.57 -42.43
N SER A 520 -17.86 75.05 -43.18
CA SER A 520 -17.67 75.67 -44.50
C SER A 520 -17.53 77.20 -44.46
N SER A 521 -17.74 77.84 -43.31
CA SER A 521 -17.78 79.30 -43.20
C SER A 521 -16.74 79.83 -42.22
N SER A 522 -15.97 80.82 -42.66
CA SER A 522 -15.07 81.66 -41.84
C SER A 522 -15.66 83.05 -41.54
N LEU A 523 -16.95 83.27 -41.77
CA LEU A 523 -17.61 84.55 -41.45
C LEU A 523 -17.71 84.77 -39.94
N SER A 524 -17.40 85.98 -39.48
CA SER A 524 -17.52 86.40 -38.07
C SER A 524 -18.96 86.37 -37.53
N THR A 525 -19.96 86.36 -38.41
CA THR A 525 -21.39 86.25 -38.07
C THR A 525 -21.87 84.81 -37.87
N ARG A 526 -21.04 83.82 -38.23
CA ARG A 526 -21.29 82.40 -37.93
C ARG A 526 -20.49 82.01 -36.71
N THR A 527 -20.96 80.97 -36.01
CA THR A 527 -20.34 80.54 -34.76
C THR A 527 -20.10 79.03 -34.71
N GLY A 528 -19.00 78.62 -34.10
CA GLY A 528 -18.68 77.23 -33.77
C GLY A 528 -18.63 77.00 -32.26
N GLY A 529 -18.99 75.80 -31.80
CA GLY A 529 -18.80 75.35 -30.43
C GLY A 529 -17.33 74.98 -30.20
N TYR A 530 -16.81 75.31 -29.02
CA TYR A 530 -15.40 75.16 -28.68
C TYR A 530 -15.18 74.57 -27.28
N GLY A 531 -14.11 73.80 -27.11
CA GLY A 531 -13.58 73.29 -25.84
C GLY A 531 -12.37 74.10 -25.34
N SER A 532 -11.83 73.70 -24.20
CA SER A 532 -10.63 74.29 -23.59
C SER A 532 -9.64 73.18 -23.25
N SER A 533 -8.38 73.36 -23.65
CA SER A 533 -7.31 72.42 -23.32
C SER A 533 -6.60 72.69 -21.99
N SER A 534 -7.11 73.55 -21.10
CA SER A 534 -6.38 73.85 -19.86
C SER A 534 -6.39 72.68 -18.85
N ASP A 535 -5.36 72.61 -18.01
CA ASP A 535 -5.15 71.60 -16.96
C ASP A 535 -6.26 71.51 -15.90
N THR A 536 -7.01 72.60 -15.73
CA THR A 536 -8.09 72.74 -14.76
C THR A 536 -9.46 72.36 -15.32
N THR A 537 -9.59 72.16 -16.64
CA THR A 537 -10.87 71.77 -17.27
C THR A 537 -10.79 70.42 -17.95
N ILE A 538 -11.54 69.45 -17.41
CA ILE A 538 -11.74 68.12 -17.98
C ILE A 538 -12.97 68.08 -18.91
N TRP A 539 -13.08 69.02 -19.86
CA TRP A 539 -14.28 69.15 -20.70
C TRP A 539 -13.96 69.08 -22.19
N TRP A 540 -14.71 68.26 -22.92
CA TRP A 540 -14.66 68.22 -24.38
C TRP A 540 -15.17 69.51 -25.02
N ASN A 541 -16.15 70.18 -24.40
CA ASN A 541 -16.79 71.39 -24.90
C ASN A 541 -17.01 72.36 -23.72
N TYR A 542 -16.74 73.65 -23.92
CA TYR A 542 -16.84 74.63 -22.84
C TYR A 542 -18.32 74.96 -22.57
N VAL A 543 -18.83 74.51 -21.43
CA VAL A 543 -20.21 74.78 -20.97
C VAL A 543 -20.11 75.39 -19.58
N SER A 544 -20.57 76.64 -19.42
CA SER A 544 -20.72 77.29 -18.12
C SER A 544 -22.18 77.60 -17.87
N PHE A 545 -22.69 77.19 -16.70
CA PHE A 545 -24.07 77.44 -16.22
C PHE A 545 -25.18 77.16 -17.25
N GLY A 546 -25.07 76.09 -18.06
CA GLY A 546 -26.09 75.70 -19.04
C GLY A 546 -26.13 76.51 -20.33
N THR A 547 -25.19 77.44 -20.54
CA THR A 547 -25.07 78.21 -21.78
C THR A 547 -23.94 77.66 -22.66
N THR A 548 -24.21 77.49 -23.97
CA THR A 548 -23.18 77.13 -24.96
C THR A 548 -22.37 78.37 -25.29
N TYR A 549 -21.06 78.32 -25.05
CA TYR A 549 -20.17 79.35 -25.56
C TYR A 549 -19.76 78.97 -26.98
N ASN A 550 -19.90 79.93 -27.89
CA ASN A 550 -19.49 79.77 -29.27
C ASN A 550 -18.47 80.84 -29.62
N GLN A 551 -17.51 80.51 -30.48
CA GLN A 551 -16.58 81.47 -31.06
C GLN A 551 -17.03 81.85 -32.47
N PRO A 552 -16.86 83.12 -32.88
CA PRO A 552 -16.96 83.51 -34.28
C PRO A 552 -16.05 82.65 -35.16
N CYS A 553 -16.54 82.26 -36.33
CA CYS A 553 -15.84 81.28 -37.17
C CYS A 553 -14.59 81.82 -37.88
N ASP A 554 -14.36 83.13 -37.81
CA ASP A 554 -13.12 83.78 -38.26
C ASP A 554 -11.97 83.64 -37.23
N GLN A 555 -12.27 83.23 -35.99
CA GLN A 555 -11.24 83.04 -34.96
C GLN A 555 -10.40 81.78 -35.23
N LEU A 556 -9.09 81.89 -35.00
CA LEU A 556 -8.16 80.76 -35.07
C LEU A 556 -8.25 79.94 -33.78
N GLN A 557 -8.72 78.70 -33.89
CA GLN A 557 -8.79 77.75 -32.76
C GLN A 557 -8.16 76.42 -33.14
N SER A 558 -7.62 75.70 -32.15
CA SER A 558 -6.94 74.42 -32.38
C SER A 558 -7.92 73.25 -32.48
N LEU A 559 -7.41 72.05 -32.74
CA LEU A 559 -8.17 70.81 -32.86
C LEU A 559 -7.65 69.77 -31.87
N TYR A 560 -8.52 68.92 -31.35
CA TYR A 560 -8.10 67.66 -30.76
C TYR A 560 -7.86 66.64 -31.88
N CYS A 561 -6.72 65.97 -31.88
CA CYS A 561 -6.28 65.05 -32.92
C CYS A 561 -6.13 63.64 -32.34
N VAL A 562 -6.86 62.69 -32.91
CA VAL A 562 -7.06 61.34 -32.37
C VAL A 562 -6.43 60.30 -33.28
N GLN A 563 -5.56 59.47 -32.73
CA GLN A 563 -4.97 58.34 -33.43
C GLN A 563 -6.05 57.29 -33.76
N GLN A 564 -6.05 56.82 -35.01
CA GLN A 564 -7.07 55.91 -35.54
C GLN A 564 -6.80 54.44 -35.35
#